data_AF-A0A9D5MB11-F1
#
_entry.id   AF-A0A9D5MB11-F1
#
_cell.length_a   1.000
_cell.length_b   1.000
_cell.length_c   1.000
_cell.angle_alpha   90.00
_cell.angle_beta   90.00
_cell.angle_gamma   90.00
#
_symmetry.space_group_name_H-M   'P 1'
#
loop_
_entity.id
_entity.type
_entity.pdbx_description
1 polymer ?
#
loop_
_entity_poly.entity_id
_entity_poly.type
_entity_poly.pdbx_seq_one_letter_code
_entity_poly.pdbx_strand_id
1 'polypeptide(L)'
;MKGNYNPNIHATLLAAVGAYLLYLAWTLLDKYRSGANEMDPFWNIAAVIVFALGGLGTIWYAWTVYRKSRREEKEKDAGNNDENP
;
A
#
# COMPACT_ATOMS: atom_id res chain seq x y z
N MET A 1 21.90 4.46 -16.90
CA MET A 1 21.33 3.18 -16.43
C MET A 1 19.82 3.26 -16.55
N LYS A 2 19.23 2.63 -17.58
CA LYS A 2 17.76 2.57 -17.71
C LYS A 2 17.26 1.63 -16.62
N GLY A 3 16.77 2.20 -15.52
CA GLY A 3 16.22 1.43 -14.40
C GLY A 3 15.11 0.53 -14.93
N ASN A 4 15.29 -0.77 -14.79
CA ASN A 4 14.33 -1.77 -15.18
C ASN A 4 13.09 -1.61 -14.27
N TYR A 5 12.12 -0.82 -14.73
CA TYR A 5 10.93 -0.48 -13.96
C TYR A 5 10.04 -1.72 -13.87
N ASN A 6 10.22 -2.49 -12.80
CA ASN A 6 9.41 -3.68 -12.56
C ASN A 6 8.14 -3.24 -11.79
N PRO A 7 6.97 -3.22 -12.42
CA PRO A 7 5.73 -2.75 -11.80
C PRO A 7 5.36 -3.56 -10.55
N ASN A 8 5.83 -4.81 -10.46
CA ASN A 8 5.66 -5.65 -9.29
C ASN A 8 6.45 -5.12 -8.08
N ILE A 9 7.70 -4.68 -8.28
CA ILE A 9 8.52 -4.08 -7.20
C ILE A 9 7.88 -2.78 -6.70
N HIS A 10 7.35 -1.98 -7.62
CA HIS A 10 6.66 -0.74 -7.28
C HIS A 10 5.40 -1.00 -6.44
N ALA A 11 4.57 -1.97 -6.83
CA ALA A 11 3.39 -2.37 -6.08
C ALA A 11 3.73 -2.96 -4.70
N THR A 12 4.79 -3.78 -4.60
CA THR A 12 5.26 -4.32 -3.32
C THR A 12 5.77 -3.23 -2.38
N LEU A 13 6.49 -2.24 -2.92
CA LEU A 13 6.99 -1.10 -2.13
C LEU A 13 5.81 -0.25 -1.60
N LEU A 14 4.82 0.05 -2.45
CA LEU A 14 3.60 0.74 -2.04
C LEU A 14 2.83 -0.02 -0.96
N ALA A 15 2.71 -1.35 -1.10
CA ALA A 15 2.08 -2.18 -0.08
C ALA A 15 2.83 -2.15 1.25
N ALA A 16 4.18 -2.20 1.22
CA ALA A 16 5.02 -2.10 2.41
C ALA A 16 4.88 -0.74 3.11
N VAL A 17 4.84 0.36 2.34
CA VAL A 17 4.62 1.70 2.88
C VAL A 17 3.22 1.80 3.51
N GLY A 18 2.19 1.30 2.82
CA GLY A 18 0.82 1.29 3.36
C GLY A 18 0.71 0.48 4.67
N ALA A 19 1.34 -0.70 4.72
CA ALA A 19 1.39 -1.53 5.92
C ALA A 19 2.14 -0.82 7.07
N TYR A 20 3.22 -0.10 6.77
CA TYR A 20 3.96 0.67 7.77
C TYR A 20 3.13 1.84 8.34
N LEU A 21 2.35 2.54 7.51
CA LEU A 21 1.44 3.58 7.99
C LEU A 21 0.35 3.02 8.91
N LEU A 22 -0.18 1.83 8.59
CA LEU A 22 -1.10 1.10 9.47
C LEU A 22 -0.44 0.67 10.78
N TYR A 23 0.82 0.23 10.74
CA TYR A 23 1.60 -0.10 11.93
C TYR A 23 1.80 1.14 12.83
N LEU A 24 2.08 2.31 12.24
CA LEU A 24 2.15 3.57 12.99
C LEU A 24 0.79 3.89 13.61
N ALA A 25 -0.31 3.81 12.86
CA ALA A 25 -1.66 4.03 13.39
C ALA A 25 -1.95 3.12 14.60
N TRP A 26 -1.62 1.83 14.49
CA TRP A 26 -1.75 0.85 15.57
C TRP A 26 -0.89 1.22 16.78
N THR A 27 0.37 1.59 16.56
CA THR A 27 1.30 1.96 17.63
C THR A 27 0.85 3.23 18.36
N LEU A 28 0.32 4.23 17.65
CA LEU A 28 -0.27 5.42 18.27
C LEU A 28 -1.49 5.06 19.11
N LEU A 29 -2.37 4.20 18.59
CA LEU A 29 -3.55 3.73 19.31
C LEU A 29 -3.19 2.93 20.56
N ASP A 30 -2.17 2.08 20.48
CA ASP A 30 -1.66 1.28 21.60
C ASP A 30 -1.05 2.17 22.68
N LYS A 31 -0.23 3.16 22.28
CA LYS A 31 0.29 4.18 23.21
C LYS A 31 -0.82 4.99 23.86
N TYR A 32 -1.88 5.34 23.12
CA TYR A 32 -3.05 6.02 23.69
C TYR A 32 -3.78 5.14 24.70
N ARG A 33 -4.00 3.85 24.40
CA ARG A 33 -4.64 2.91 25.34
C ARG A 33 -3.82 2.64 26.59
N SER A 34 -2.50 2.60 26.47
CA SER A 34 -1.58 2.39 27.60
C SER A 34 -1.46 3.61 28.53
N GLY A 35 -2.06 4.76 28.15
CA GLY A 35 -1.96 6.01 28.92
C GLY A 35 -0.58 6.67 28.84
N ALA A 36 0.32 6.18 27.98
CA ALA A 36 1.69 6.69 27.83
C ALA A 36 1.79 7.91 26.89
N ASN A 37 0.67 8.49 26.46
CA ASN A 37 0.63 9.63 25.55
C ASN A 37 0.30 10.91 26.32
N GLU A 38 1.23 11.87 26.30
CA GLU A 38 1.04 13.25 26.79
C GLU A 38 0.20 14.10 25.81
N MET A 39 -0.11 13.56 24.63
CA MET A 39 -0.85 14.24 23.57
C MET A 39 -2.36 14.25 23.86
N ASP A 40 -3.01 15.40 23.58
CA ASP A 40 -4.45 15.56 23.73
C ASP A 40 -5.22 14.44 22.99
N PRO A 41 -6.25 13.84 23.63
CA PRO A 41 -7.02 12.73 23.06
C PRO A 41 -7.56 13.00 21.65
N PHE A 42 -7.97 14.24 21.39
CA PHE A 42 -8.54 14.63 20.10
C PHE A 42 -7.49 14.53 18.98
N TRP A 43 -6.30 15.06 19.22
CA TRP A 43 -5.20 15.01 18.27
C TRP A 43 -4.66 13.59 18.05
N ASN A 44 -4.68 12.77 19.09
CA ASN A 44 -4.27 11.37 18.98
C ASN A 44 -5.20 10.58 18.06
N ILE A 45 -6.52 10.70 18.29
CA ILE A 45 -7.54 10.04 17.47
C ILE A 45 -7.48 10.55 16.04
N ALA A 46 -7.32 11.87 15.84
CA ALA A 46 -7.16 12.44 14.50
C ALA A 46 -5.94 11.86 13.77
N ALA A 47 -4.79 11.74 14.43
CA ALA A 47 -3.59 11.15 13.85
C ALA A 47 -3.80 9.68 13.47
N VAL A 48 -4.42 8.89 14.36
CA VAL A 48 -4.75 7.47 14.08
C VAL A 48 -5.64 7.35 12.85
N ILE A 49 -6.69 8.18 12.74
CA ILE A 49 -7.59 8.18 11.57
C ILE A 49 -6.83 8.53 10.29
N VAL A 50 -5.99 9.57 10.32
CA VAL A 50 -5.21 10.00 9.14
C VAL A 50 -4.25 8.90 8.68
N PHE A 51 -3.50 8.29 9.60
CA PHE A 51 -2.57 7.21 9.25
C PHE A 51 -3.29 5.93 8.80
N ALA A 52 -4.43 5.60 9.41
CA ALA A 52 -5.23 4.45 9.00
C ALA A 52 -5.81 4.64 7.59
N LEU A 53 -6.40 5.81 7.30
CA LEU A 53 -6.94 6.14 5.98
C LEU A 53 -5.84 6.22 4.93
N GLY A 54 -4.69 6.84 5.26
CA GLY A 54 -3.53 6.91 4.39
C GLY A 54 -2.96 5.52 4.07
N GLY A 55 -2.82 4.65 5.08
CA GLY A 55 -2.36 3.28 4.91
C GLY A 55 -3.30 2.44 4.05
N LEU A 56 -4.61 2.47 4.34
CA LEU A 56 -5.63 1.79 3.55
C LEU A 56 -5.70 2.28 2.11
N GLY A 57 -5.66 3.61 1.90
CA GLY A 57 -5.66 4.21 0.57
C GLY A 57 -4.43 3.80 -0.25
N THR A 58 -3.26 3.76 0.38
CA THR A 58 -2.02 3.33 -0.26
C THR A 58 -2.07 1.85 -0.66
N ILE A 59 -2.57 0.97 0.21
CA ILE A 59 -2.75 -0.45 -0.10
C ILE A 59 -3.77 -0.64 -1.23
N TRP A 60 -4.87 0.10 -1.20
CA TRP A 60 -5.90 0.01 -2.24
C TRP A 60 -5.37 0.47 -3.60
N TYR A 61 -4.56 1.53 -3.63
CA TYR A 61 -3.88 1.97 -4.84
C TYR A 61 -2.88 0.91 -5.33
N ALA A 62 -2.04 0.36 -4.44
CA ALA A 62 -1.11 -0.72 -4.77
C ALA A 62 -1.83 -1.93 -5.39
N TRP A 63 -2.98 -2.30 -4.82
CA TRP A 63 -3.79 -3.41 -5.33
C TRP A 63 -4.40 -3.12 -6.69
N THR A 64 -4.81 -1.87 -6.94
CA THR A 64 -5.32 -1.42 -8.23
C THR A 64 -4.22 -1.48 -9.30
N VAL A 65 -3.02 -0.99 -8.98
CA VAL A 65 -1.84 -1.07 -9.86
C VAL A 65 -1.49 -2.52 -10.17
N TYR A 66 -1.46 -3.38 -9.15
CA TYR A 66 -1.19 -4.82 -9.30
C TYR A 66 -2.24 -5.53 -10.18
N ARG A 67 -3.53 -5.22 -9.99
CA ARG A 67 -4.59 -5.79 -10.81
C ARG A 67 -4.46 -5.36 -12.27
N LYS A 68 -4.08 -4.11 -12.51
CA LYS A 68 -3.87 -3.57 -13.86
C LYS A 68 -2.66 -4.23 -14.54
N SER A 69 -1.53 -4.38 -13.85
CA SER A 69 -0.35 -5.05 -14.40
C SER A 69 -0.62 -6.52 -14.75
N ARG A 70 -1.34 -7.25 -13.90
CA ARG A 70 -1.75 -8.64 -14.16
C ARG A 70 -2.67 -8.79 -15.37
N ARG A 71 -3.49 -7.77 -15.67
CA ARG A 71 -4.39 -7.80 -16.84
C ARG A 71 -3.58 -7.54 -18.12
N GLU A 72 -2.63 -6.62 -18.08
CA GLU A 72 -1.72 -6.34 -19.20
C GLU A 72 -0.76 -7.50 -19.48
N GLU A 73 -0.33 -8.25 -18.47
CA GLU A 73 0.46 -9.50 -18.65
C GLU A 73 -0.38 -10.59 -19.35
N LYS A 74 -1.64 -10.79 -18.94
CA LYS A 74 -2.53 -11.77 -19.56
C LYS A 74 -2.87 -11.47 -21.03
N GLU A 75 -3.02 -10.20 -21.39
CA GLU A 75 -3.25 -9.80 -22.78
C GLU A 75 -1.99 -10.00 -23.65
N LYS A 76 -0.79 -9.83 -23.09
CA LYS A 76 0.48 -10.13 -23.78
C LYS A 76 0.73 -11.63 -23.97
N ASP A 77 0.42 -12.44 -22.97
CA ASP A 77 0.54 -13.90 -23.07
C ASP A 77 -0.49 -14.50 -24.04
N ALA A 78 -1.67 -13.89 -24.18
CA ALA A 78 -2.67 -14.31 -25.16
C ALA A 78 -2.23 -14.01 -26.60
N GLY A 79 -1.68 -12.81 -26.87
CA GLY A 79 -1.24 -12.44 -28.21
C GLY A 79 -0.01 -13.21 -28.72
N ASN A 80 0.88 -13.65 -27.82
CA ASN A 80 2.10 -14.40 -28.19
C ASN A 80 1.82 -15.87 -28.58
N ASN A 81 0.68 -16.43 -28.18
CA ASN A 81 0.30 -17.81 -28.54
C ASN A 81 -0.38 -17.89 -29.92
N ASP A 82 -0.76 -16.77 -30.52
CA ASP A 82 -1.35 -16.70 -31.85
C ASP A 82 -0.27 -16.52 -32.96
N GLU A 83 0.97 -16.18 -32.60
CA GLU A 83 2.09 -15.98 -33.54
C GLU A 83 3.02 -17.20 -33.68
N ASN A 84 2.76 -18.31 -32.98
CA ASN A 84 3.53 -19.55 -33.14
C ASN A 84 2.62 -20.75 -33.48
N PRO A 85 2.22 -20.91 -34.76
CA PRO A 85 1.50 -22.08 -35.26
C PRO A 85 2.35 -23.35 -35.30
#